data_AF-A0AAW5EEF7-F1
#
_entry.id   AF-A0AAW5EEF7-F1
#
_cell.length_a   1.000
_cell.length_b   1.000
_cell.length_c   1.000
_cell.angle_alpha   90.00
_cell.angle_beta   90.00
_cell.angle_gamma   90.00
#
_symmetry.space_group_name_H-M   'P 1'
#
loop_
_entity.id
_entity.type
_entity.pdbx_description
1 polymer ?
#
loop_
_entity_poly.entity_id
_entity_poly.type
_entity_poly.pdbx_seq_one_letter_code
_entity_poly.pdbx_strand_id
1 'polypeptide(L)'
;KIDQEIDSFEPKMESISKTLKDAENKIAKFNVELNNLENEIQDVENQKVQNNAHISEFSAKIKELSKKSGAVKTEKEANALKIEEDIAKEQLDAANDEIVRLDKILENK
;
A
#
# COMPACT_ATOMS: atom_id res chain seq x y z
N LYS A 1 -6.76 -37.27 52.92
CA LYS A 1 -6.63 -37.80 51.54
C LYS A 1 -7.44 -36.95 50.58
N ILE A 2 -8.75 -36.80 50.78
CA ILE A 2 -9.60 -35.92 49.95
C ILE A 2 -9.15 -34.45 50.04
N ASP A 3 -8.86 -33.91 51.24
CA ASP A 3 -8.39 -32.52 51.38
C ASP A 3 -7.08 -32.25 50.64
N GLN A 4 -6.11 -33.17 50.70
CA GLN A 4 -4.84 -33.04 49.97
C GLN A 4 -5.02 -33.13 48.45
N GLU A 5 -6.01 -33.89 47.98
CA GLU A 5 -6.35 -33.92 46.56
C GLU A 5 -6.99 -32.60 46.13
N ILE A 6 -7.90 -32.04 46.94
CA ILE A 6 -8.51 -30.72 46.74
C ILE A 6 -7.43 -29.62 46.67
N ASP A 7 -6.52 -29.58 47.64
CA ASP A 7 -5.42 -28.61 47.68
C ASP A 7 -4.49 -28.72 46.45
N SER A 8 -4.40 -29.91 45.83
CA SER A 8 -3.60 -30.12 44.63
C SER A 8 -4.25 -29.59 43.34
N PHE A 9 -5.55 -29.29 43.35
CA PHE A 9 -6.26 -28.73 42.19
C PHE A 9 -6.09 -27.22 42.08
N GLU A 10 -5.97 -26.50 43.20
CA GLU A 10 -5.75 -25.05 43.24
C GLU A 10 -4.56 -24.60 42.35
N PRO A 11 -3.32 -25.13 42.50
CA PRO A 11 -2.19 -24.72 41.65
C PRO A 11 -2.37 -25.14 40.19
N LYS A 12 -3.11 -26.23 39.92
CA LYS A 12 -3.41 -26.65 38.54
C LYS A 12 -4.39 -25.69 37.89
N MET A 13 -5.42 -25.26 38.60
CA MET A 13 -6.39 -24.27 38.14
C MET A 13 -5.72 -22.92 37.88
N GLU A 14 -4.86 -22.46 38.79
CA GLU A 14 -4.08 -21.24 38.59
C GLU A 14 -3.18 -21.32 37.36
N SER A 15 -2.47 -22.44 37.18
CA SER A 15 -1.60 -22.64 36.02
C SER A 15 -2.39 -22.64 34.71
N ILE A 16 -3.53 -23.32 34.66
CA ILE A 16 -4.39 -23.37 33.47
C ILE A 16 -4.95 -21.97 33.17
N SER A 17 -5.44 -21.27 34.21
CA SER A 17 -5.96 -19.90 34.09
C SER A 17 -4.90 -18.94 33.55
N LYS A 18 -3.66 -19.04 34.05
CA LYS A 18 -2.53 -18.26 33.54
C LYS A 18 -2.26 -18.56 32.05
N THR A 19 -2.19 -19.83 31.68
CA THR A 19 -1.98 -20.22 30.27
C THR A 19 -3.10 -19.72 29.35
N LEU A 20 -4.35 -19.81 29.81
CA LEU A 20 -5.50 -19.28 29.06
C LEU A 20 -5.37 -17.77 28.85
N LYS A 21 -5.08 -17.02 29.91
CA LYS A 21 -4.90 -15.56 29.84
C LYS A 21 -3.74 -15.16 28.93
N ASP A 22 -2.62 -15.90 28.98
CA ASP A 22 -1.49 -15.66 28.08
C ASP A 22 -1.85 -15.92 26.62
N ALA A 23 -2.69 -16.92 26.34
CA ALA A 23 -3.19 -17.20 25.00
C ALA A 23 -4.16 -16.11 24.51
N GLU A 24 -5.10 -15.68 25.36
CA GLU A 24 -6.03 -14.57 25.07
C GLU A 24 -5.28 -13.27 24.75
N ASN A 25 -4.24 -12.95 25.52
CA ASN A 25 -3.41 -11.77 25.28
C ASN A 25 -2.67 -11.86 23.93
N LYS A 26 -2.18 -13.05 23.56
CA LYS A 26 -1.54 -13.26 22.24
C LYS A 26 -2.55 -13.11 21.10
N ILE A 27 -3.75 -13.66 21.26
CA ILE A 27 -4.84 -13.50 20.28
C ILE A 27 -5.19 -12.03 20.11
N ALA A 28 -5.37 -11.29 21.21
CA ALA A 28 -5.66 -9.86 21.16
C ALA A 28 -4.54 -9.09 20.44
N LYS A 29 -3.27 -9.42 20.71
CA LYS A 29 -2.13 -8.81 20.05
C LYS A 29 -2.12 -9.10 18.54
N PHE A 30 -2.32 -10.35 18.14
CA PHE A 30 -2.38 -10.73 16.73
C PHE A 30 -3.55 -10.07 16.00
N ASN A 31 -4.70 -9.92 16.64
CA ASN A 31 -5.84 -9.22 16.04
C ASN A 31 -5.52 -7.73 15.77
N VAL A 32 -4.79 -7.08 16.67
CA VAL A 32 -4.32 -5.70 16.44
C VAL A 32 -3.33 -5.65 15.28
N GLU A 33 -2.38 -6.58 15.22
CA GLU A 33 -1.41 -6.66 14.13
C GLU A 33 -2.08 -6.91 12.77
N LEU A 34 -3.09 -7.80 12.72
CA LEU A 34 -3.89 -8.07 11.51
C LEU A 34 -4.64 -6.82 11.04
N ASN A 35 -5.35 -6.14 11.94
CA ASN A 35 -6.07 -4.91 11.58
C ASN A 35 -5.11 -3.83 11.07
N ASN A 36 -3.91 -3.73 11.63
CA ASN A 36 -2.91 -2.78 11.15
C ASN A 36 -2.42 -3.14 9.74
N LEU A 37 -2.14 -4.43 9.49
CA LEU A 37 -1.75 -4.91 8.16
C LEU A 37 -2.84 -4.68 7.12
N GLU A 38 -4.11 -4.92 7.47
CA GLU A 38 -5.25 -4.64 6.59
C GLU A 38 -5.35 -3.15 6.22
N ASN A 39 -5.17 -2.25 7.21
CA ASN A 39 -5.15 -0.81 6.95
C ASN A 39 -3.97 -0.41 6.04
N GLU A 40 -2.77 -0.95 6.29
CA GLU A 40 -1.60 -0.68 5.47
C GLU A 40 -1.79 -1.16 4.02
N ILE A 41 -2.37 -2.36 3.83
CA ILE A 41 -2.71 -2.88 2.50
C ILE A 41 -3.68 -1.93 1.80
N GLN A 42 -4.74 -1.51 2.50
CA GLN A 42 -5.74 -0.60 1.92
C GLN A 42 -5.14 0.75 1.52
N ASP A 43 -4.21 1.29 2.32
CA ASP A 43 -3.52 2.53 2.01
C ASP A 43 -2.63 2.41 0.77
N VAL A 44 -1.95 1.28 0.60
CA VAL A 44 -1.11 1.02 -0.59
C VAL A 44 -1.99 0.84 -1.83
N GLU A 45 -3.13 0.16 -1.72
CA GLU A 45 -4.11 0.05 -2.81
C GLU A 45 -4.65 1.43 -3.24
N ASN A 46 -4.96 2.30 -2.28
CA ASN A 46 -5.40 3.66 -2.56
C ASN A 46 -4.33 4.47 -3.31
N GLN A 47 -3.06 4.34 -2.92
CA GLN A 47 -1.93 4.97 -3.62
C GLN A 47 -1.79 4.44 -5.06
N LYS A 48 -2.05 3.15 -5.30
CA LYS A 48 -2.05 2.58 -6.66
C LYS A 48 -3.16 3.17 -7.52
N VAL A 49 -4.38 3.31 -6.96
CA VAL A 49 -5.50 3.93 -7.69
C VAL A 49 -5.16 5.36 -8.10
N GLN A 50 -4.55 6.14 -7.19
CA GLN A 50 -4.11 7.51 -7.48
C GLN A 50 -3.04 7.55 -8.58
N ASN A 51 -2.02 6.69 -8.51
CA ASN A 51 -0.98 6.64 -9.55
C ASN A 51 -1.53 6.18 -10.91
N ASN A 52 -2.49 5.26 -10.95
CA ASN A 52 -3.17 4.88 -12.20
C ASN A 52 -3.98 6.04 -12.80
N ALA A 53 -4.56 6.91 -11.97
CA ALA A 53 -5.20 8.12 -12.44
C ALA A 53 -4.17 9.10 -13.05
N HIS A 54 -3.02 9.30 -12.40
CA HIS A 54 -1.92 10.10 -12.95
C HIS A 54 -1.37 9.55 -14.27
N ILE A 55 -1.18 8.23 -14.38
CA ILE A 55 -0.78 7.57 -15.63
C ILE A 55 -1.77 7.90 -16.75
N SER A 56 -3.07 7.81 -16.46
CA SER A 56 -4.12 8.11 -17.42
C SER A 56 -4.09 9.58 -17.85
N GLU A 57 -3.90 10.49 -16.89
CA GLU A 57 -3.80 11.94 -17.11
C GLU A 57 -2.59 12.29 -17.98
N PHE A 58 -1.39 11.84 -17.62
CA PHE A 58 -0.16 12.11 -18.38
C PHE A 58 -0.21 11.49 -19.77
N SER A 59 -0.78 10.29 -19.91
CA SER A 59 -1.01 9.67 -21.22
C SER A 59 -1.94 10.51 -22.10
N ALA A 60 -3.00 11.08 -21.54
CA ALA A 60 -3.89 11.99 -22.25
C ALA A 60 -3.16 13.28 -22.64
N LYS A 61 -2.40 13.86 -21.71
CA LYS A 61 -1.61 15.08 -21.93
C LYS A 61 -0.59 14.91 -23.05
N ILE A 62 0.16 13.80 -23.08
CA ILE A 62 1.13 13.49 -24.15
C ILE A 62 0.41 13.42 -25.51
N LYS A 63 -0.76 12.75 -25.58
CA LYS A 63 -1.55 12.68 -26.83
C LYS A 63 -2.01 14.06 -27.29
N GLU A 64 -2.38 14.94 -26.37
CA GLU A 64 -2.78 16.32 -26.70
C GLU A 64 -1.60 17.16 -27.19
N LEU A 65 -0.45 17.09 -26.50
CA LEU A 65 0.77 17.79 -26.88
C LEU A 65 1.27 17.36 -28.26
N SER A 66 1.27 16.06 -28.55
CA SER A 66 1.63 15.51 -29.85
C SER A 66 0.74 16.06 -30.98
N LYS A 67 -0.58 16.16 -30.74
CA LYS A 67 -1.51 16.77 -31.71
C LYS A 67 -1.24 18.26 -31.92
N LYS A 68 -0.97 19.01 -30.85
CA LYS A 68 -0.65 20.45 -30.93
C LYS A 68 0.67 20.69 -31.67
N SER A 69 1.67 19.84 -31.44
CA SER A 69 2.98 19.93 -32.07
C SER A 69 2.90 19.79 -33.60
N GLY A 70 1.94 19.03 -34.13
CA GLY A 70 1.69 18.96 -35.58
C GLY A 70 1.02 20.20 -36.20
N ALA A 71 0.50 21.13 -35.38
CA ALA A 71 -0.28 22.29 -35.82
C ALA A 71 0.42 23.64 -35.63
N VAL A 72 1.57 23.67 -34.94
CA VAL A 72 2.32 24.92 -34.70
C VAL A 72 3.03 25.41 -35.96
N LYS A 73 3.18 26.73 -36.07
CA LYS A 73 3.73 27.38 -37.27
C LYS A 73 5.15 27.88 -37.07
N THR A 74 5.61 27.96 -35.83
CA THR A 74 6.93 28.48 -35.49
C THR A 74 7.79 27.43 -34.80
N GLU A 75 9.10 27.49 -35.06
CA GLU A 75 10.09 26.61 -34.43
C GLU A 75 10.13 26.80 -32.91
N LYS A 76 9.92 28.05 -32.44
CA LYS A 76 9.89 28.38 -31.01
C LYS A 76 8.74 27.66 -30.29
N GLU A 77 7.55 27.65 -30.87
CA GLU A 77 6.38 26.94 -30.31
C GLU A 77 6.59 25.41 -30.35
N ALA A 78 7.15 24.89 -31.44
CA ALA A 78 7.47 23.47 -31.56
C ALA A 78 8.46 23.01 -30.48
N ASN A 79 9.52 23.78 -30.25
CA ASN A 79 10.51 23.49 -29.21
C ASN A 79 9.90 23.55 -27.79
N ALA A 80 9.03 24.52 -27.52
CA ALA A 80 8.34 24.63 -26.24
C ALA A 80 7.42 23.43 -25.98
N LEU A 81 6.61 23.02 -26.97
CA LEU A 81 5.73 21.86 -26.86
C LEU A 81 6.52 20.56 -26.70
N LYS A 82 7.67 20.43 -27.37
CA LYS A 82 8.54 19.27 -27.22
C LYS A 82 9.06 19.13 -25.79
N ILE A 83 9.53 20.22 -25.18
CA ILE A 83 9.97 20.22 -23.78
C ILE A 83 8.82 19.81 -22.86
N GLU A 84 7.62 20.32 -23.08
CA GLU A 84 6.46 19.94 -22.28
C GLU A 84 6.08 18.46 -22.46
N GLU A 85 6.20 17.93 -23.67
CA GLU A 85 5.97 16.51 -23.97
C GLU A 85 7.00 15.61 -23.28
N ASP A 86 8.28 16.01 -23.28
CA ASP A 86 9.36 15.28 -22.62
C ASP A 86 9.14 15.27 -21.09
N ILE A 87 8.76 16.41 -20.49
CA ILE A 87 8.38 16.46 -19.06
C ILE A 87 7.19 15.54 -18.77
N ALA A 88 6.15 15.55 -19.61
CA ALA A 88 4.98 14.71 -19.40
C ALA A 88 5.32 13.20 -19.52
N LYS A 89 6.29 12.83 -20.37
CA LYS A 89 6.81 11.46 -20.45
C LYS A 89 7.58 11.06 -19.19
N GLU A 90 8.46 11.92 -18.70
CA GLU A 90 9.18 11.67 -17.43
C GLU A 90 8.21 11.50 -16.26
N GLN A 91 7.14 12.30 -16.19
CA GLN A 91 6.08 12.17 -15.19
C GLN A 91 5.31 10.85 -15.33
N LEU A 92 5.02 10.42 -16.56
CA LEU A 92 4.38 9.14 -16.84
C LEU A 92 5.27 7.97 -16.40
N ASP A 93 6.56 8.02 -16.72
CA ASP A 93 7.53 6.98 -16.34
C ASP A 93 7.65 6.89 -14.82
N ALA A 94 7.77 8.03 -14.12
CA ALA A 94 7.80 8.07 -12.67
C ALA A 94 6.53 7.47 -12.03
N ALA A 95 5.34 7.75 -12.58
CA ALA A 95 4.09 7.19 -12.09
C ALA A 95 4.00 5.66 -12.33
N ASN A 96 4.54 5.16 -13.45
CA ASN A 96 4.64 3.73 -13.71
C ASN A 96 5.62 3.02 -12.76
N ASP A 97 6.80 3.61 -12.55
CA ASP A 97 7.79 3.09 -11.61
C ASP A 97 7.24 3.01 -10.19
N GLU A 98 6.42 4.00 -9.81
CA GLU A 98 5.74 4.01 -8.51
C GLU A 98 4.72 2.88 -8.39
N ILE A 99 3.95 2.56 -9.43
CA ILE A 99 3.07 1.38 -9.43
C ILE A 99 3.88 0.10 -9.18
N VAL A 100 5.02 -0.07 -9.86
CA VAL A 100 5.89 -1.24 -9.67
C VAL A 100 6.44 -1.30 -8.24
N ARG A 101 6.77 -0.15 -7.65
CA ARG A 101 7.22 -0.07 -6.25
C ARG A 101 6.10 -0.48 -5.29
N LEU A 102 4.89 0.03 -5.49
CA LEU A 102 3.72 -0.27 -4.66
C LEU A 102 3.31 -1.74 -4.78
N ASP A 103 3.39 -2.34 -5.97
CA ASP A 103 3.15 -3.77 -6.17
C ASP A 103 4.13 -4.63 -5.37
N LYS A 104 5.42 -4.28 -5.40
CA LYS A 104 6.43 -4.96 -4.58
C LYS A 104 6.17 -4.80 -3.08
N ILE A 105 5.62 -3.68 -2.64
CA ILE A 105 5.27 -3.50 -1.23
C ILE A 105 4.14 -4.47 -0.88
N LEU A 106 3.09 -4.56 -1.69
CA LEU A 106 1.97 -5.48 -1.46
C LEU A 106 2.39 -6.95 -1.50
N GLU A 107 3.26 -7.35 -2.41
CA GLU A 107 3.78 -8.73 -2.48
C GLU A 107 4.56 -9.14 -1.22
N ASN A 108 5.14 -8.17 -0.51
CA ASN A 108 5.94 -8.39 0.70
C ASN A 108 5.16 -8.16 2.00
N LYS A 109 3.84 -7.90 1.93
CA LYS A 109 2.94 -7.85 3.09
C LYS A 109 2.31 -9.22 3.32
#